data_AF-A0A1Z9IS87-F1
#
_entry.id   AF-A0A1Z9IS87-F1
#
_cell.length_a   1.000
_cell.length_b   1.000
_cell.length_c   1.000
_cell.angle_alpha   90.00
_cell.angle_beta   90.00
_cell.angle_gamma   90.00
#
_symmetry.space_group_name_H-M   'P 1'
#
loop_
_entity.id
_entity.type
_entity.pdbx_description
1 polymer ?
#
loop_
_entity_poly.entity_id
_entity_poly.type
_entity_poly.pdbx_seq_one_letter_code
_entity_poly.pdbx_strand_id
1 'polypeptide(L)'
;GEITYTSNHDANRAVSYTVNVACEACVGGGPWGGTFTAQTSEFLIWGADPGSTLCASVIGVSDVLGLTAESEVVCGEAGQGGGGPDCVLFDCEGNCADGSESWIGDGLCDDGTWGLYFNCEEFACDNGDCLDECGECNGDGSSCACTAGDVTGDGVVNVQDIVVIVAYILDGSSADAVESCGDTNADGSVNVQDIVVVVNVILGGRTTSDATEASLNINDGIASLDANGFVGAVQMTLSHKAGFSIELTNKAMVADYRTNGNSTTLIIVAPESDELFTASGSFNVEEIIVANENSQVTVMMPTALTLSKAYPNPFNPSTSMNIFVPADGAVSLSVYNVMGQEVATLHSGNMSAGNHTVTWNASNMTSGMYFVRAESQAGVAVQKVMLMK
;
A
#
# COMPACT_ATOMS: atom_id res chain seq x y z
N GLY A 1 62.11 1.54 -37.49
CA GLY A 1 63.33 2.17 -38.08
C GLY A 1 63.58 3.47 -37.36
N GLU A 2 64.84 3.85 -37.15
CA GLU A 2 65.19 5.09 -36.43
C GLU A 2 65.52 6.20 -37.45
N ILE A 3 64.80 7.32 -37.41
CA ILE A 3 65.21 8.55 -38.13
C ILE A 3 66.11 9.31 -37.18
N THR A 4 67.43 9.21 -37.36
CA THR A 4 68.38 9.90 -36.49
C THR A 4 68.52 11.37 -36.90
N TYR A 5 68.30 12.28 -35.95
CA TYR A 5 68.40 13.72 -36.14
C TYR A 5 69.83 14.20 -35.85
N THR A 6 70.46 14.90 -36.79
CA THR A 6 71.66 15.71 -36.48
C THR A 6 71.20 17.06 -35.93
N SER A 7 71.94 17.63 -34.98
CA SER A 7 71.54 18.69 -34.03
C SER A 7 71.18 20.09 -34.58
N ASN A 8 70.62 20.21 -35.79
CA ASN A 8 70.09 21.45 -36.36
C ASN A 8 68.83 21.15 -37.20
N HIS A 9 67.66 21.01 -36.57
CA HIS A 9 66.40 20.83 -37.30
C HIS A 9 65.33 21.84 -36.93
N ASP A 10 64.76 22.47 -37.97
CA ASP A 10 63.56 23.30 -37.94
C ASP A 10 62.34 22.50 -37.45
N ALA A 11 61.58 23.08 -36.52
CA ALA A 11 60.44 22.47 -35.83
C ALA A 11 59.17 22.27 -36.69
N ASN A 12 59.26 22.33 -38.03
CA ASN A 12 58.10 22.40 -38.93
C ASN A 12 58.05 21.28 -39.98
N ARG A 13 58.57 20.08 -39.66
CA ARG A 13 58.61 18.93 -40.58
C ARG A 13 57.49 17.94 -40.25
N ALA A 14 56.64 17.64 -41.21
CA ALA A 14 55.69 16.54 -41.08
C ALA A 14 56.45 15.20 -41.19
N VAL A 15 56.31 14.38 -40.15
CA VAL A 15 56.78 12.99 -40.14
C VAL A 15 55.53 12.13 -39.99
N SER A 16 55.40 11.14 -40.86
CA SER A 16 54.34 10.14 -40.76
C SER A 16 54.93 8.75 -40.90
N TYR A 17 54.16 7.75 -40.51
CA TYR A 17 54.57 6.36 -40.50
C TYR A 17 53.64 5.56 -41.38
N THR A 18 54.19 4.83 -42.34
CA THR A 18 53.47 3.81 -43.09
C THR A 18 53.65 2.48 -42.36
N VAL A 19 52.53 1.90 -41.94
CA VAL A 19 52.51 0.71 -41.08
C VAL A 19 51.85 -0.41 -41.87
N ASN A 20 52.63 -1.45 -42.15
CA ASN A 20 52.15 -2.65 -42.82
C ASN A 20 51.79 -3.68 -41.75
N VAL A 21 50.53 -4.13 -41.75
CA VAL A 21 50.02 -5.10 -40.78
C VAL A 21 49.59 -6.34 -41.54
N ALA A 22 49.91 -7.52 -41.02
CA ALA A 22 49.47 -8.80 -41.55
C ALA A 22 49.08 -9.77 -40.43
N CYS A 23 48.05 -10.57 -40.71
CA CYS A 23 47.62 -11.69 -39.89
C CYS A 23 47.58 -12.96 -40.76
N GLU A 24 48.25 -14.02 -40.35
CA GLU A 24 48.24 -15.30 -41.09
C GLU A 24 47.05 -16.20 -40.70
N ALA A 25 46.55 -16.08 -39.46
CA ALA A 25 45.47 -16.90 -38.92
C ALA A 25 44.61 -16.08 -37.95
N CYS A 26 43.77 -15.20 -38.48
CA CYS A 26 42.76 -14.49 -37.69
C CYS A 26 41.48 -15.32 -37.63
N VAL A 27 40.83 -15.36 -36.46
CA VAL A 27 39.47 -15.91 -36.35
C VAL A 27 38.54 -15.02 -37.20
N GLY A 28 37.49 -15.58 -37.83
CA GLY A 28 36.59 -14.83 -38.73
C GLY A 28 36.91 -14.87 -40.24
N GLY A 29 38.09 -15.33 -40.67
CA GLY A 29 38.29 -15.83 -42.03
C GLY A 29 39.46 -15.23 -42.82
N GLY A 30 40.55 -16.01 -42.90
CA GLY A 30 41.61 -15.88 -43.90
C GLY A 30 42.67 -14.81 -43.60
N PRO A 31 43.81 -14.84 -44.32
CA PRO A 31 44.88 -13.87 -44.14
C PRO A 31 44.41 -12.47 -44.52
N TRP A 32 44.59 -11.53 -43.61
CA TRP A 32 44.25 -10.12 -43.80
C TRP A 32 45.50 -9.25 -43.63
N GLY A 33 45.60 -8.18 -44.40
CA GLY A 33 46.63 -7.19 -44.23
C GLY A 33 46.26 -5.83 -44.82
N GLY A 34 46.89 -4.80 -44.30
CA GLY A 34 46.59 -3.41 -44.67
C GLY A 34 47.76 -2.48 -44.38
N THR A 35 47.73 -1.32 -45.04
CA THR A 35 48.73 -0.27 -44.88
C THR A 35 48.06 0.98 -44.31
N PHE A 36 48.56 1.48 -43.18
CA PHE A 36 48.02 2.64 -42.49
C PHE A 36 49.04 3.77 -42.41
N THR A 37 48.56 5.02 -42.44
CA THR A 37 49.42 6.19 -42.23
C THR A 37 49.11 6.82 -40.88
N ALA A 38 50.07 6.82 -39.96
CA ALA A 38 49.96 7.45 -38.64
C ALA A 38 50.86 8.68 -38.53
N GLN A 39 50.41 9.73 -37.83
CA GLN A 39 51.22 10.92 -37.52
C GLN A 39 51.63 11.00 -36.04
N THR A 40 51.38 9.93 -35.29
CA THR A 40 51.69 9.79 -33.87
C THR A 40 52.65 8.62 -33.67
N SER A 41 53.37 8.60 -32.55
CA SER A 41 54.23 7.47 -32.16
C SER A 41 53.43 6.27 -31.64
N GLU A 42 52.15 6.45 -31.33
CA GLU A 42 51.24 5.43 -30.82
C GLU A 42 49.87 5.57 -31.52
N PHE A 43 49.28 4.46 -31.94
CA PHE A 43 47.97 4.41 -32.57
C PHE A 43 47.38 3.00 -32.43
N LEU A 44 46.05 2.88 -32.44
CA LEU A 44 45.33 1.63 -32.31
C LEU A 44 44.88 1.11 -33.68
N ILE A 45 45.00 -0.20 -33.89
CA ILE A 45 44.49 -0.91 -35.07
C ILE A 45 43.30 -1.74 -34.63
N TRP A 46 42.15 -1.53 -35.27
CA TRP A 46 40.90 -2.26 -35.00
C TRP A 46 40.64 -3.28 -36.11
N GLY A 47 39.91 -4.36 -35.80
CA GLY A 47 39.47 -5.35 -36.79
C GLY A 47 40.23 -6.68 -36.78
N ALA A 48 40.86 -7.03 -35.66
CA ALA A 48 41.40 -8.36 -35.42
C ALA A 48 40.64 -9.06 -34.31
N ASP A 49 40.46 -10.37 -34.43
CA ASP A 49 39.77 -11.17 -33.42
C ASP A 49 40.62 -11.34 -32.17
N PRO A 50 40.01 -11.34 -30.97
CA PRO A 50 40.73 -11.50 -29.71
C PRO A 50 41.67 -12.71 -29.67
N GLY A 51 42.91 -12.51 -29.20
CA GLY A 51 43.94 -13.54 -29.13
C GLY A 51 44.63 -13.87 -30.46
N SER A 52 44.24 -13.23 -31.56
CA SER A 52 44.92 -13.41 -32.86
C SER A 52 46.30 -12.73 -32.85
N THR A 53 47.31 -13.37 -33.42
CA THR A 53 48.63 -12.76 -33.59
C THR A 53 48.64 -11.80 -34.78
N LEU A 54 48.99 -10.54 -34.54
CA LEU A 54 49.21 -9.52 -35.55
C LEU A 54 50.70 -9.20 -35.64
N CYS A 55 51.22 -9.17 -36.86
CA CYS A 55 52.60 -8.77 -37.13
C CYS A 55 52.63 -7.47 -37.93
N ALA A 56 53.51 -6.55 -37.56
CA ALA A 56 53.63 -5.26 -38.22
C ALA A 56 55.07 -4.82 -38.46
N SER A 57 55.28 -4.06 -39.53
CA SER A 57 56.50 -3.33 -39.84
C SER A 57 56.18 -1.85 -40.14
N VAL A 58 57.18 -0.99 -39.96
CA VAL A 58 57.01 0.46 -40.09
C VAL A 58 58.08 1.07 -41.00
N ILE A 59 57.62 1.93 -41.91
CA ILE A 59 58.46 2.81 -42.74
C ILE A 59 58.19 4.26 -42.30
N GLY A 60 59.23 4.98 -41.90
CA GLY A 60 59.14 6.41 -41.62
C GLY A 60 59.12 7.21 -42.92
N VAL A 61 58.20 8.17 -43.02
CA VAL A 61 57.99 9.04 -44.17
C VAL A 61 58.28 10.48 -43.75
N SER A 62 59.20 11.12 -44.46
CA SER A 62 59.44 12.56 -44.36
C SER A 62 59.25 13.22 -45.71
N ASP A 63 58.45 14.29 -45.74
CA ASP A 63 58.20 15.09 -46.95
C ASP A 63 59.46 15.75 -47.52
N VAL A 64 60.57 15.72 -46.77
CA VAL A 64 61.85 16.35 -47.14
C VAL A 64 62.97 15.31 -47.30
N LEU A 65 63.02 14.27 -46.46
CA LEU A 65 64.10 13.29 -46.45
C LEU A 65 63.74 11.96 -47.14
N GLY A 66 62.49 11.81 -47.61
CA GLY A 66 62.01 10.59 -48.23
C GLY A 66 61.69 9.50 -47.21
N LEU A 67 61.83 8.24 -47.62
CA LEU A 67 61.46 7.05 -46.85
C LEU A 67 62.66 6.48 -46.09
N THR A 68 62.43 5.97 -44.88
CA THR A 68 63.41 5.11 -44.20
C THR A 68 63.45 3.72 -44.82
N ALA A 69 64.47 2.94 -44.45
CA ALA A 69 64.35 1.48 -44.56
C ALA A 69 63.17 0.99 -43.69
N GLU A 70 62.53 -0.10 -44.12
CA GLU A 70 61.49 -0.77 -43.35
C GLU A 70 62.08 -1.36 -42.07
N SER A 71 61.31 -1.32 -40.97
CA SER A 71 61.71 -1.97 -39.74
C SER A 71 61.66 -3.49 -39.84
N GLU A 72 62.34 -4.16 -38.90
CA GLU A 72 62.02 -5.55 -38.60
C GLU A 72 60.53 -5.70 -38.24
N VAL A 73 59.99 -6.88 -38.55
CA VAL A 73 58.62 -7.24 -38.22
C VAL A 73 58.53 -7.53 -36.72
N VAL A 74 57.55 -6.90 -36.06
CA VAL A 74 57.23 -7.15 -34.65
C VAL A 74 55.83 -7.70 -34.56
N CYS A 75 55.65 -8.78 -33.81
CA CYS A 75 54.35 -9.42 -33.62
C CYS A 75 53.86 -9.23 -32.18
N GLY A 76 52.55 -9.07 -32.03
CA GLY A 76 51.84 -9.02 -30.76
C GLY A 76 50.47 -9.69 -30.86
N GLU A 77 49.91 -10.10 -29.73
CA GLU A 77 48.56 -10.66 -29.69
C GLU A 77 47.52 -9.54 -29.57
N ALA A 78 46.46 -9.63 -30.37
CA ALA A 78 45.32 -8.72 -30.30
C ALA A 78 44.62 -8.90 -28.95
N GLY A 79 44.44 -7.80 -28.21
CA GLY A 79 43.69 -7.81 -26.95
C GLY A 79 42.23 -8.21 -27.18
N GLN A 80 41.61 -8.85 -26.19
CA GLN A 80 40.15 -8.96 -26.11
C GLN A 80 39.62 -7.53 -25.95
N GLY A 81 38.78 -7.07 -26.88
CA GLY A 81 38.17 -5.76 -26.76
C GLY A 81 37.37 -5.70 -25.46
N GLY A 82 37.80 -4.86 -24.51
CA GLY A 82 37.16 -4.71 -23.20
C GLY A 82 37.36 -5.94 -22.29
N GLY A 83 38.35 -5.90 -21.40
CA GLY A 83 38.60 -6.94 -20.41
C GLY A 83 40.00 -7.52 -20.52
N GLY A 84 40.89 -7.13 -19.60
CA GLY A 84 42.22 -7.73 -19.46
C GLY A 84 42.14 -9.16 -18.90
N PRO A 85 43.30 -9.83 -18.70
CA PRO A 85 43.37 -11.21 -18.16
C PRO A 85 42.91 -11.35 -16.70
N ASP A 86 42.57 -10.24 -16.02
CA ASP A 86 42.20 -10.18 -14.60
C ASP A 86 40.76 -9.66 -14.47
N CYS A 87 39.77 -10.42 -14.92
CA CYS A 87 38.37 -10.09 -14.64
C CYS A 87 38.09 -10.24 -13.13
N VAL A 88 37.53 -9.22 -12.49
CA VAL A 88 37.32 -9.18 -11.03
C VAL A 88 35.85 -9.33 -10.67
N LEU A 89 34.95 -8.89 -11.55
CA LEU A 89 33.51 -9.04 -11.44
C LEU A 89 32.99 -9.97 -12.53
N PHE A 90 32.33 -11.04 -12.12
CA PHE A 90 31.62 -11.93 -13.04
C PHE A 90 30.13 -11.77 -12.82
N ASP A 91 29.36 -11.79 -13.91
CA ASP A 91 27.91 -11.90 -13.84
C ASP A 91 27.50 -13.32 -13.35
N CYS A 92 26.21 -13.51 -13.12
CA CYS A 92 25.65 -14.77 -12.62
C CYS A 92 25.80 -15.95 -13.60
N GLU A 93 26.12 -15.72 -14.88
CA GLU A 93 26.43 -16.77 -15.87
C GLU A 93 27.94 -17.01 -16.03
N GLY A 94 28.78 -16.25 -15.32
CA GLY A 94 30.24 -16.33 -15.39
C GLY A 94 30.86 -15.54 -16.54
N ASN A 95 30.12 -14.61 -17.16
CA ASN A 95 30.67 -13.64 -18.10
C ASN A 95 31.38 -12.52 -17.34
N CYS A 96 32.43 -11.95 -17.93
CA CYS A 96 33.11 -10.83 -17.30
C CYS A 96 32.25 -9.56 -17.35
N ALA A 97 32.05 -8.93 -16.19
CA ALA A 97 31.19 -7.76 -16.02
C ALA A 97 31.92 -6.52 -15.48
N ASP A 98 33.25 -6.53 -15.48
CA ASP A 98 34.08 -5.38 -15.10
C ASP A 98 33.65 -4.09 -15.82
N GLY A 99 33.53 -2.98 -15.07
CA GLY A 99 33.08 -1.69 -15.60
C GLY A 99 31.56 -1.54 -15.73
N SER A 100 30.79 -2.56 -15.34
CA SER A 100 29.33 -2.56 -15.32
C SER A 100 28.78 -2.57 -13.88
N GLU A 101 29.59 -2.19 -12.89
CA GLU A 101 29.19 -2.16 -11.47
C GLU A 101 28.03 -1.19 -11.20
N SER A 102 27.85 -0.20 -12.08
CA SER A 102 26.77 0.79 -11.97
C SER A 102 25.45 0.30 -12.52
N TRP A 103 25.40 -0.87 -13.14
CA TRP A 103 24.18 -1.48 -13.65
C TRP A 103 23.43 -2.18 -12.52
N ILE A 104 24.17 -2.71 -11.54
CA ILE A 104 23.60 -3.31 -10.33
C ILE A 104 22.79 -2.25 -9.55
N GLY A 105 21.48 -2.40 -9.49
CA GLY A 105 20.60 -1.48 -8.76
C GLY A 105 20.35 -0.15 -9.47
N ASP A 106 20.39 -0.11 -10.80
CA ASP A 106 20.21 1.10 -11.60
C ASP A 106 18.74 1.45 -11.93
N GLY A 107 17.82 0.60 -11.50
CA GLY A 107 16.37 0.67 -11.72
C GLY A 107 15.89 -0.10 -12.95
N LEU A 108 16.77 -0.85 -13.63
CA LEU A 108 16.44 -1.77 -14.71
C LEU A 108 16.83 -3.19 -14.31
N CYS A 109 16.07 -4.19 -14.76
CA CYS A 109 16.45 -5.57 -14.52
C CYS A 109 17.44 -6.08 -15.57
N ASP A 110 18.65 -6.43 -15.14
CA ASP A 110 19.70 -7.06 -15.94
C ASP A 110 19.58 -8.59 -15.95
N ASP A 111 18.57 -9.07 -16.67
CA ASP A 111 18.26 -10.49 -16.86
C ASP A 111 19.00 -11.15 -18.03
N GLY A 112 20.11 -10.57 -18.50
CA GLY A 112 20.85 -11.09 -19.66
C GLY A 112 20.32 -10.57 -21.00
N THR A 113 19.21 -9.82 -21.04
CA THR A 113 18.68 -9.22 -22.29
C THR A 113 19.72 -8.38 -23.03
N TRP A 114 20.62 -7.72 -22.30
CA TRP A 114 21.68 -6.87 -22.85
C TRP A 114 23.08 -7.50 -22.77
N GLY A 115 23.16 -8.80 -22.47
CA GLY A 115 24.39 -9.58 -22.46
C GLY A 115 25.14 -9.66 -21.12
N LEU A 116 24.59 -9.06 -20.05
CA LEU A 116 25.03 -9.26 -18.67
C LEU A 116 23.84 -9.73 -17.82
N TYR A 117 24.08 -10.73 -16.98
CA TYR A 117 23.07 -11.39 -16.17
C TYR A 117 23.34 -11.15 -14.67
N PHE A 118 22.71 -10.15 -14.05
CA PHE A 118 22.78 -9.89 -12.60
C PHE A 118 21.53 -10.37 -11.84
N ASN A 119 20.59 -10.99 -12.55
CA ASN A 119 19.37 -11.58 -11.99
C ASN A 119 19.61 -12.91 -11.24
N CYS A 120 20.40 -12.87 -10.15
CA CYS A 120 20.57 -13.98 -9.22
C CYS A 120 20.79 -13.51 -7.78
N GLU A 121 20.66 -14.43 -6.82
CA GLU A 121 20.82 -14.13 -5.38
C GLU A 121 22.18 -13.51 -5.03
N GLU A 122 23.26 -13.84 -5.76
CA GLU A 122 24.61 -13.31 -5.49
C GLU A 122 24.68 -11.78 -5.62
N PHE A 123 23.87 -11.23 -6.53
CA PHE A 123 23.72 -9.79 -6.74
C PHE A 123 22.44 -9.24 -6.12
N ALA A 124 21.80 -10.00 -5.23
CA ALA A 124 20.51 -9.67 -4.64
C ALA A 124 19.44 -9.35 -5.69
N CYS A 125 19.41 -10.13 -6.78
CA CYS A 125 18.47 -9.96 -7.90
C CYS A 125 18.57 -8.55 -8.47
N ASP A 126 19.79 -8.19 -8.86
CA ASP A 126 20.09 -6.85 -9.34
C ASP A 126 19.76 -5.76 -8.29
N ASN A 127 20.19 -6.00 -7.04
CA ASN A 127 19.87 -5.15 -5.88
C ASN A 127 18.36 -4.83 -5.72
N GLY A 128 17.52 -5.78 -6.13
CA GLY A 128 16.06 -5.68 -6.05
C GLY A 128 15.36 -5.29 -7.35
N ASP A 129 16.09 -4.88 -8.39
CA ASP A 129 15.50 -4.42 -9.64
C ASP A 129 14.90 -5.56 -10.48
N CYS A 130 15.37 -6.79 -10.27
CA CYS A 130 14.84 -8.00 -10.91
C CYS A 130 13.87 -8.83 -10.04
N LEU A 131 13.39 -8.26 -8.94
CA LEU A 131 12.32 -8.89 -8.16
C LEU A 131 10.99 -8.67 -8.88
N ASP A 132 10.17 -9.73 -8.95
CA ASP A 132 8.79 -9.58 -9.36
C ASP A 132 7.94 -8.92 -8.26
N GLU A 133 6.65 -8.72 -8.52
CA GLU A 133 5.71 -8.12 -7.57
C GLU A 133 5.54 -8.94 -6.27
N CYS A 134 6.02 -10.19 -6.26
CA CYS A 134 5.98 -11.11 -5.14
C CYS A 134 7.29 -11.11 -4.32
N GLY A 135 8.29 -10.31 -4.74
CA GLY A 135 9.62 -10.31 -4.12
C GLY A 135 10.46 -11.54 -4.47
N GLU A 136 10.12 -12.25 -5.55
CA GLU A 136 10.88 -13.39 -6.04
C GLU A 136 11.83 -13.02 -7.17
N CYS A 137 13.06 -13.53 -7.07
CA CYS A 137 14.09 -13.41 -8.10
C CYS A 137 13.73 -14.23 -9.32
N ASN A 138 13.70 -13.64 -10.52
CA ASN A 138 13.21 -14.32 -11.74
C ASN A 138 11.77 -14.84 -11.60
N GLY A 139 10.99 -14.29 -10.68
CA GLY A 139 9.59 -14.68 -10.55
C GLY A 139 8.80 -14.24 -11.78
N ASP A 140 7.83 -15.06 -12.17
CA ASP A 140 6.87 -14.75 -13.24
C ASP A 140 5.57 -14.16 -12.66
N GLY A 141 5.60 -13.69 -11.41
CA GLY A 141 4.44 -13.24 -10.66
C GLY A 141 3.52 -14.36 -10.21
N SER A 142 3.84 -15.64 -10.49
CA SER A 142 2.93 -16.76 -10.21
C SER A 142 2.92 -17.21 -8.74
N SER A 143 3.98 -16.91 -8.00
CA SER A 143 4.10 -17.23 -6.57
C SER A 143 3.20 -16.39 -5.67
N CYS A 144 2.83 -15.19 -6.12
CA CYS A 144 1.73 -14.38 -5.57
C CYS A 144 0.54 -14.28 -6.52
N ALA A 145 0.44 -15.12 -7.56
CA ALA A 145 -0.78 -15.29 -8.34
C ALA A 145 -1.82 -16.09 -7.54
N CYS A 146 -2.28 -15.49 -6.45
CA CYS A 146 -3.53 -15.87 -5.84
C CYS A 146 -4.69 -15.30 -6.65
N THR A 147 -5.83 -15.98 -6.57
CA THR A 147 -7.07 -15.42 -7.11
C THR A 147 -7.42 -14.22 -6.24
N ALA A 148 -7.61 -13.03 -6.83
CA ALA A 148 -7.98 -11.84 -6.06
C ALA A 148 -9.18 -12.14 -5.14
N GLY A 149 -9.00 -11.92 -3.84
CA GLY A 149 -9.98 -12.22 -2.80
C GLY A 149 -9.87 -13.62 -2.17
N ASP A 150 -9.02 -14.51 -2.66
CA ASP A 150 -8.71 -15.81 -2.05
C ASP A 150 -7.48 -15.65 -1.13
N VAL A 151 -7.71 -15.07 0.05
CA VAL A 151 -6.64 -14.83 1.04
C VAL A 151 -6.33 -16.08 1.88
N THR A 152 -7.18 -17.11 1.79
CA THR A 152 -6.93 -18.39 2.46
C THR A 152 -6.05 -19.32 1.63
N GLY A 153 -5.91 -19.07 0.33
CA GLY A 153 -5.08 -19.83 -0.59
C GLY A 153 -5.64 -21.22 -0.90
N ASP A 154 -6.95 -21.43 -0.74
CA ASP A 154 -7.61 -22.71 -0.99
C ASP A 154 -8.11 -22.88 -2.43
N GLY A 155 -7.97 -21.83 -3.24
CA GLY A 155 -8.38 -21.76 -4.64
C GLY A 155 -9.83 -21.34 -4.83
N VAL A 156 -10.56 -20.93 -3.78
CA VAL A 156 -12.00 -20.62 -3.83
C VAL A 156 -12.32 -19.34 -3.04
N VAL A 157 -12.69 -18.28 -3.74
CA VAL A 157 -13.20 -17.05 -3.12
C VAL A 157 -14.57 -17.30 -2.46
N ASN A 158 -14.62 -17.27 -1.13
CA ASN A 158 -15.80 -17.54 -0.32
C ASN A 158 -15.83 -16.73 1.00
N VAL A 159 -16.83 -16.99 1.86
CA VAL A 159 -17.02 -16.22 3.11
C VAL A 159 -15.85 -16.37 4.09
N GLN A 160 -15.10 -17.46 4.01
CA GLN A 160 -13.92 -17.67 4.83
C GLN A 160 -12.84 -16.62 4.56
N ASP A 161 -12.69 -16.20 3.30
CA ASP A 161 -11.76 -15.15 2.91
C ASP A 161 -12.15 -13.80 3.51
N ILE A 162 -13.45 -13.47 3.48
CA ILE A 162 -13.98 -12.26 4.13
C ILE A 162 -13.65 -12.28 5.63
N VAL A 163 -13.84 -13.41 6.32
CA VAL A 163 -13.53 -13.52 7.75
C VAL A 163 -12.05 -13.23 8.03
N VAL A 164 -11.15 -13.72 7.17
CA VAL A 164 -9.70 -13.46 7.29
C VAL A 164 -9.38 -11.99 7.01
N ILE A 165 -9.95 -11.38 5.98
CA ILE A 165 -9.76 -9.95 5.68
C ILE A 165 -10.31 -9.07 6.82
N VAL A 166 -11.49 -9.39 7.36
CA VAL A 166 -12.07 -8.67 8.52
C VAL A 166 -11.15 -8.76 9.73
N ALA A 167 -10.62 -9.96 10.02
CA ALA A 167 -9.66 -10.13 11.11
C ALA A 167 -8.38 -9.31 10.87
N TYR A 168 -7.85 -9.29 9.64
CA TYR A 168 -6.70 -8.47 9.26
C TYR A 168 -6.96 -6.97 9.51
N ILE A 169 -8.09 -6.43 9.06
CA ILE A 169 -8.41 -5.00 9.24
C ILE A 169 -8.58 -4.67 10.74
N LEU A 170 -9.16 -5.57 11.54
CA LEU A 170 -9.39 -5.34 12.96
C LEU A 170 -8.13 -5.50 13.83
N ASP A 171 -7.28 -6.48 13.54
CA ASP A 171 -6.14 -6.87 14.38
C ASP A 171 -4.78 -6.44 13.82
N GLY A 172 -4.69 -6.07 12.53
CA GLY A 172 -3.45 -5.75 11.85
C GLY A 172 -2.46 -6.91 11.77
N SER A 173 -2.94 -8.15 11.85
CA SER A 173 -2.07 -9.32 11.82
C SER A 173 -1.53 -9.55 10.41
N SER A 174 -0.22 -9.36 10.22
CA SER A 174 0.50 -9.62 8.97
C SER A 174 0.39 -11.11 8.58
N ALA A 175 -0.52 -11.41 7.68
CA ALA A 175 -0.45 -12.62 6.87
C ALA A 175 -0.08 -12.14 5.46
N ASP A 176 1.10 -12.53 4.98
CA ASP A 176 1.62 -12.12 3.66
C ASP A 176 0.63 -12.41 2.51
N ALA A 177 -0.22 -13.44 2.69
CA ALA A 177 -1.31 -13.79 1.77
C ALA A 177 -2.49 -12.77 1.76
N VAL A 178 -2.74 -12.07 2.87
CA VAL A 178 -3.79 -11.03 2.90
C VAL A 178 -3.31 -9.77 2.19
N GLU A 179 -2.05 -9.38 2.37
CA GLU A 179 -1.51 -8.18 1.71
C GLU A 179 -1.37 -8.36 0.20
N SER A 180 -1.08 -9.57 -0.28
CA SER A 180 -0.97 -9.87 -1.72
C SER A 180 -2.32 -10.14 -2.41
N CYS A 181 -3.26 -10.80 -1.73
CA CYS A 181 -4.51 -11.28 -2.36
C CYS A 181 -5.76 -10.52 -1.91
N GLY A 182 -5.66 -9.79 -0.80
CA GLY A 182 -6.76 -9.09 -0.16
C GLY A 182 -7.01 -7.71 -0.73
N ASP A 183 -6.05 -7.10 -1.44
CA ASP A 183 -6.22 -5.82 -2.15
C ASP A 183 -6.88 -6.06 -3.51
N THR A 184 -8.16 -6.39 -3.47
CA THR A 184 -8.96 -6.78 -4.62
C THR A 184 -9.34 -5.62 -5.55
N ASN A 185 -9.28 -4.38 -5.07
CA ASN A 185 -9.48 -3.20 -5.89
C ASN A 185 -8.15 -2.57 -6.38
N ALA A 186 -7.01 -3.13 -5.95
CA ALA A 186 -5.65 -2.69 -6.29
C ALA A 186 -5.38 -1.22 -5.95
N ASP A 187 -5.91 -0.74 -4.81
CA ASP A 187 -5.67 0.62 -4.32
C ASP A 187 -4.41 0.75 -3.44
N GLY A 188 -3.72 -0.38 -3.20
CA GLY A 188 -2.51 -0.49 -2.40
C GLY A 188 -2.79 -0.68 -0.90
N SER A 189 -4.04 -0.93 -0.50
CA SER A 189 -4.42 -1.07 0.91
C SER A 189 -5.61 -1.98 1.12
N VAL A 190 -5.41 -3.09 1.84
CA VAL A 190 -6.52 -3.98 2.23
C VAL A 190 -7.45 -3.30 3.22
N ASN A 191 -8.65 -2.96 2.78
CA ASN A 191 -9.66 -2.23 3.54
C ASN A 191 -11.10 -2.72 3.27
N VAL A 192 -12.11 -2.03 3.80
CA VAL A 192 -13.50 -2.44 3.64
C VAL A 192 -13.99 -2.45 2.19
N GLN A 193 -13.38 -1.66 1.30
CA GLN A 193 -13.74 -1.65 -0.13
C GLN A 193 -13.39 -2.98 -0.78
N ASP A 194 -12.29 -3.61 -0.38
CA ASP A 194 -11.90 -4.92 -0.88
C ASP A 194 -12.90 -6.00 -0.53
N ILE A 195 -13.37 -5.97 0.71
CA ILE A 195 -14.43 -6.87 1.15
C ILE A 195 -15.67 -6.74 0.25
N VAL A 196 -16.02 -5.53 -0.19
CA VAL A 196 -17.19 -5.35 -1.08
C VAL A 196 -16.98 -6.02 -2.43
N VAL A 197 -15.77 -5.98 -2.99
CA VAL A 197 -15.42 -6.68 -4.22
C VAL A 197 -15.53 -8.19 -4.02
N VAL A 198 -14.99 -8.72 -2.93
CA VAL A 198 -15.09 -10.16 -2.59
C VAL A 198 -16.55 -10.61 -2.43
N VAL A 199 -17.37 -9.83 -1.73
CA VAL A 199 -18.82 -10.08 -1.59
C VAL A 199 -19.50 -10.17 -2.96
N ASN A 200 -19.13 -9.30 -3.90
CA ASN A 200 -19.69 -9.32 -5.25
C ASN A 200 -19.33 -10.56 -6.04
N VAL A 201 -18.10 -11.05 -5.89
CA VAL A 201 -17.66 -12.33 -6.49
C VAL A 201 -18.50 -13.48 -5.94
N ILE A 202 -18.68 -13.53 -4.61
CA ILE A 202 -19.44 -14.61 -3.93
C ILE A 202 -20.92 -14.59 -4.33
N LEU A 203 -21.53 -13.41 -4.39
CA LEU A 203 -22.97 -13.26 -4.66
C LEU A 203 -23.32 -13.25 -6.15
N GLY A 204 -22.32 -13.18 -7.04
CA GLY A 204 -22.54 -13.16 -8.49
C GLY A 204 -23.03 -11.81 -9.03
N GLY A 205 -22.63 -10.72 -8.37
CA GLY A 205 -23.02 -9.35 -8.72
C GLY A 205 -24.41 -8.95 -8.21
N ARG A 206 -24.73 -7.66 -8.32
CA ARG A 206 -25.97 -7.06 -7.80
C ARG A 206 -26.74 -6.31 -8.89
N THR A 207 -28.07 -6.29 -8.77
CA THR A 207 -28.94 -5.50 -9.67
C THR A 207 -29.46 -4.21 -9.02
N THR A 208 -29.19 -4.01 -7.74
CA THR A 208 -29.56 -2.81 -6.98
C THR A 208 -28.53 -1.71 -7.17
N SER A 209 -28.97 -0.45 -7.27
CA SER A 209 -28.06 0.69 -7.30
C SER A 209 -27.32 0.83 -5.97
N ASP A 210 -26.04 1.17 -6.05
CA ASP A 210 -25.22 1.50 -4.89
C ASP A 210 -25.73 2.77 -4.17
N ALA A 211 -25.53 2.81 -2.86
CA ALA A 211 -25.81 4.00 -2.06
C ALA A 211 -24.84 5.13 -2.43
N THR A 212 -25.35 6.35 -2.58
CA THR A 212 -24.53 7.57 -2.71
C THR A 212 -24.45 8.33 -1.40
N GLU A 213 -25.46 8.17 -0.55
CA GLU A 213 -25.58 8.82 0.75
C GLU A 213 -26.16 7.83 1.77
N ALA A 214 -25.68 7.94 3.01
CA ALA A 214 -26.20 7.20 4.15
C ALA A 214 -26.34 8.13 5.36
N SER A 215 -27.25 7.81 6.28
CA SER A 215 -27.54 8.59 7.49
C SER A 215 -27.45 7.68 8.70
N LEU A 216 -26.51 7.97 9.59
CA LEU A 216 -26.36 7.26 10.86
C LEU A 216 -27.35 7.82 11.88
N ASN A 217 -28.09 6.94 12.53
CA ASN A 217 -29.05 7.27 13.58
C ASN A 217 -28.72 6.47 14.85
N ILE A 218 -28.61 7.17 15.98
CA ILE A 218 -28.35 6.55 17.28
C ILE A 218 -29.48 6.89 18.24
N ASN A 219 -30.23 5.86 18.63
CA ASN A 219 -31.39 5.97 19.52
C ASN A 219 -31.40 4.79 20.48
N ASP A 220 -31.44 5.08 21.79
CA ASP A 220 -31.54 4.02 22.80
C ASP A 220 -30.41 2.98 22.77
N GLY A 221 -29.19 3.45 22.45
CA GLY A 221 -28.04 2.57 22.29
C GLY A 221 -28.11 1.72 21.01
N ILE A 222 -29.14 1.87 20.18
CA ILE A 222 -29.27 1.21 18.89
C ILE A 222 -28.71 2.16 17.83
N ALA A 223 -27.69 1.70 17.11
CA ALA A 223 -27.16 2.37 15.94
C ALA A 223 -27.77 1.76 14.68
N SER A 224 -28.27 2.62 13.78
CA SER A 224 -28.87 2.22 12.51
C SER A 224 -28.40 3.12 11.38
N LEU A 225 -28.31 2.58 10.18
CA LEU A 225 -27.86 3.26 8.97
C LEU A 225 -28.97 3.20 7.91
N ASP A 226 -29.51 4.37 7.57
CA ASP A 226 -30.46 4.53 6.46
C ASP A 226 -29.66 4.95 5.22
N ALA A 227 -29.73 4.19 4.13
CA ALA A 227 -29.01 4.47 2.90
C ALA A 227 -29.95 4.48 1.69
N ASN A 228 -29.67 5.37 0.73
CA ASN A 228 -30.47 5.51 -0.48
C ASN A 228 -30.20 4.44 -1.56
N GLY A 229 -29.46 3.39 -1.22
CA GLY A 229 -29.05 2.31 -2.10
C GLY A 229 -28.33 1.21 -1.34
N PHE A 230 -27.63 0.34 -2.07
CA PHE A 230 -26.90 -0.76 -1.46
C PHE A 230 -25.64 -0.30 -0.72
N VAL A 231 -25.42 -0.86 0.47
CA VAL A 231 -24.21 -0.72 1.29
C VAL A 231 -23.49 -2.06 1.34
N GLY A 232 -22.22 -2.10 0.94
CA GLY A 232 -21.42 -3.31 0.90
C GLY A 232 -20.73 -3.62 2.21
N ALA A 233 -20.19 -2.62 2.88
CA ALA A 233 -19.57 -2.79 4.19
C ALA A 233 -19.65 -1.49 5.01
N VAL A 234 -19.65 -1.64 6.33
CA VAL A 234 -19.58 -0.56 7.30
C VAL A 234 -18.44 -0.85 8.25
N GLN A 235 -17.47 0.04 8.35
CA GLN A 235 -16.49 0.08 9.42
C GLN A 235 -16.78 1.27 10.32
N MET A 236 -16.68 1.08 11.64
CA MET A 236 -16.89 2.16 12.60
C MET A 236 -15.92 2.04 13.76
N THR A 237 -15.37 3.18 14.19
CA THR A 237 -14.51 3.28 15.38
C THR A 237 -15.26 4.05 16.45
N LEU A 238 -15.39 3.44 17.62
CA LEU A 238 -16.09 3.96 18.80
C LEU A 238 -15.10 4.23 19.93
N SER A 239 -15.21 5.37 20.60
CA SER A 239 -14.57 5.58 21.90
C SER A 239 -15.58 5.42 23.02
N HIS A 240 -15.17 4.82 24.15
CA HIS A 240 -16.07 4.54 25.26
C HIS A 240 -15.34 4.46 26.61
N LYS A 241 -16.09 4.31 27.71
CA LYS A 241 -15.54 4.10 29.06
C LYS A 241 -15.59 2.62 29.46
N ALA A 242 -15.07 2.31 30.63
CA ALA A 242 -15.22 0.99 31.25
C ALA A 242 -16.70 0.64 31.44
N GLY A 243 -17.06 -0.62 31.19
CA GLY A 243 -18.44 -1.13 31.29
C GLY A 243 -19.28 -0.95 30.02
N PHE A 244 -18.69 -0.45 28.93
CA PHE A 244 -19.30 -0.50 27.61
C PHE A 244 -19.48 -1.95 27.14
N SER A 245 -20.61 -2.24 26.52
CA SER A 245 -20.85 -3.50 25.80
C SER A 245 -21.49 -3.21 24.46
N ILE A 246 -21.22 -4.05 23.48
CA ILE A 246 -21.77 -3.96 22.13
C ILE A 246 -22.22 -5.35 21.67
N GLU A 247 -23.33 -5.39 20.95
CA GLU A 247 -23.87 -6.57 20.28
C GLU A 247 -24.17 -6.16 18.84
N LEU A 248 -23.42 -6.71 17.89
CA LEU A 248 -23.60 -6.42 16.47
C LEU A 248 -24.85 -7.11 15.91
N THR A 249 -25.35 -6.62 14.78
CA THR A 249 -26.45 -7.27 14.07
C THR A 249 -26.08 -8.70 13.67
N ASN A 250 -27.07 -9.60 13.74
CA ASN A 250 -26.95 -10.96 13.19
C ASN A 250 -27.48 -11.05 11.74
N LYS A 251 -27.87 -9.92 11.15
CA LYS A 251 -28.38 -9.79 9.77
C LYS A 251 -27.32 -9.15 8.88
N ALA A 252 -26.21 -9.85 8.74
CA ALA A 252 -25.10 -9.48 7.90
C ALA A 252 -24.37 -10.75 7.46
N MET A 253 -23.59 -10.67 6.38
CA MET A 253 -22.76 -11.80 5.94
C MET A 253 -21.67 -12.11 6.96
N VAL A 254 -20.98 -11.05 7.43
CA VAL A 254 -19.98 -11.10 8.50
C VAL A 254 -20.17 -9.84 9.35
N ALA A 255 -20.14 -9.97 10.67
CA ALA A 255 -20.13 -8.85 11.60
C ALA A 255 -19.20 -9.19 12.76
N ASP A 256 -18.16 -8.39 12.96
CA ASP A 256 -17.19 -8.59 14.04
C ASP A 256 -16.64 -7.27 14.58
N TYR A 257 -16.08 -7.29 15.78
CA TYR A 257 -15.48 -6.13 16.42
C TYR A 257 -14.29 -6.49 17.28
N ARG A 258 -13.39 -5.52 17.45
CA ARG A 258 -12.25 -5.59 18.35
C ARG A 258 -12.24 -4.41 19.30
N THR A 259 -12.17 -4.70 20.59
CA THR A 259 -12.00 -3.68 21.64
C THR A 259 -10.56 -3.67 22.14
N ASN A 260 -9.90 -2.52 22.03
CA ASN A 260 -8.59 -2.26 22.61
C ASN A 260 -8.69 -1.10 23.62
N GLY A 261 -8.70 -1.46 24.90
CA GLY A 261 -8.87 -0.50 26.00
C GLY A 261 -10.24 0.18 25.95
N ASN A 262 -10.23 1.47 25.60
CA ASN A 262 -11.42 2.34 25.54
C ASN A 262 -11.84 2.63 24.08
N SER A 263 -11.30 1.90 23.12
CA SER A 263 -11.64 2.01 21.70
C SER A 263 -12.19 0.68 21.21
N THR A 264 -13.25 0.72 20.42
CA THR A 264 -13.82 -0.44 19.73
C THR A 264 -13.93 -0.14 18.24
N THR A 265 -13.29 -0.95 17.41
CA THR A 265 -13.46 -0.92 15.95
C THR A 265 -14.34 -2.10 15.55
N LEU A 266 -15.34 -1.86 14.71
CA LEU A 266 -16.27 -2.88 14.22
C LEU A 266 -16.35 -2.86 12.71
N ILE A 267 -16.65 -4.01 12.11
CA ILE A 267 -16.91 -4.18 10.69
C ILE A 267 -18.19 -5.00 10.51
N ILE A 268 -19.08 -4.53 9.65
CA ILE A 268 -20.32 -5.21 9.26
C ILE A 268 -20.35 -5.28 7.73
N VAL A 269 -20.35 -6.50 7.21
CA VAL A 269 -20.27 -6.83 5.78
C VAL A 269 -21.64 -7.25 5.26
N ALA A 270 -22.08 -6.61 4.18
CA ALA A 270 -23.37 -6.82 3.52
C ALA A 270 -24.54 -6.84 4.52
N PRO A 271 -24.79 -5.73 5.24
CA PRO A 271 -25.92 -5.65 6.17
C PRO A 271 -27.25 -5.85 5.45
N GLU A 272 -28.13 -6.70 6.00
CA GLU A 272 -29.47 -6.99 5.46
C GLU A 272 -30.59 -6.19 6.15
N SER A 273 -30.23 -5.33 7.10
CA SER A 273 -31.14 -4.41 7.78
C SER A 273 -30.44 -3.13 8.20
N ASP A 274 -31.23 -2.08 8.43
CA ASP A 274 -30.71 -0.78 8.87
C ASP A 274 -30.01 -0.85 10.23
N GLU A 275 -30.41 -1.77 11.13
CA GLU A 275 -29.77 -1.93 12.45
C GLU A 275 -28.35 -2.49 12.30
N LEU A 276 -27.36 -1.74 12.81
CA LEU A 276 -25.95 -2.11 12.80
C LEU A 276 -25.55 -2.82 14.10
N PHE A 277 -25.88 -2.22 15.24
CA PHE A 277 -25.55 -2.77 16.55
C PHE A 277 -26.43 -2.18 17.66
N THR A 278 -26.44 -2.87 18.79
CA THR A 278 -26.94 -2.36 20.06
C THR A 278 -25.78 -2.23 21.05
N ALA A 279 -25.81 -1.20 21.88
CA ALA A 279 -24.75 -0.93 22.84
C ALA A 279 -25.31 -0.51 24.20
N SER A 280 -24.61 -0.91 25.26
CA SER A 280 -24.86 -0.44 26.62
C SER A 280 -23.67 0.39 27.13
N GLY A 281 -23.97 1.45 27.87
CA GLY A 281 -22.99 2.43 28.32
C GLY A 281 -22.78 3.60 27.35
N SER A 282 -21.97 4.57 27.78
CA SER A 282 -21.63 5.76 27.00
C SER A 282 -20.56 5.46 25.94
N PHE A 283 -20.75 5.99 24.73
CA PHE A 283 -19.78 5.89 23.64
C PHE A 283 -19.91 7.06 22.66
N ASN A 284 -18.83 7.38 21.95
CA ASN A 284 -18.81 8.34 20.85
C ASN A 284 -18.43 7.61 19.56
N VAL A 285 -18.96 8.07 18.43
CA VAL A 285 -18.50 7.60 17.11
C VAL A 285 -17.36 8.52 16.67
N GLU A 286 -16.15 7.98 16.62
CA GLU A 286 -14.95 8.73 16.22
C GLU A 286 -14.79 8.73 14.70
N GLU A 287 -15.11 7.60 14.07
CA GLU A 287 -15.00 7.41 12.64
C GLU A 287 -16.08 6.44 12.14
N ILE A 288 -16.60 6.69 10.94
CA ILE A 288 -17.43 5.76 10.21
C ILE A 288 -17.02 5.79 8.73
N ILE A 289 -16.80 4.61 8.17
CA ILE A 289 -16.56 4.38 6.76
C ILE A 289 -17.68 3.46 6.28
N VAL A 290 -18.41 3.90 5.26
CA VAL A 290 -19.42 3.09 4.58
C VAL A 290 -18.94 2.92 3.15
N ALA A 291 -18.84 1.70 2.67
CA ALA A 291 -18.38 1.40 1.32
C ALA A 291 -19.50 0.73 0.51
N ASN A 292 -19.62 1.14 -0.75
CA ASN A 292 -20.35 0.41 -1.78
C ASN A 292 -19.32 -0.27 -2.72
N GLU A 293 -19.76 -0.77 -3.87
CA GLU A 293 -18.86 -1.47 -4.83
C GLU A 293 -17.79 -0.57 -5.44
N ASN A 294 -18.08 0.72 -5.61
CA ASN A 294 -17.29 1.63 -6.42
C ASN A 294 -16.56 2.68 -5.59
N SER A 295 -17.07 3.02 -4.40
CA SER A 295 -16.53 4.08 -3.57
C SER A 295 -17.00 4.01 -2.13
N GLN A 296 -16.36 4.82 -1.29
CA GLN A 296 -16.94 5.21 -0.01
C GLN A 296 -18.21 6.06 -0.21
N VAL A 297 -19.18 5.85 0.66
CA VAL A 297 -20.49 6.50 0.70
C VAL A 297 -20.42 7.66 1.69
N THR A 298 -21.00 8.80 1.33
CA THR A 298 -21.05 9.95 2.25
C THR A 298 -22.00 9.65 3.40
N VAL A 299 -21.51 9.73 4.65
CA VAL A 299 -22.32 9.50 5.84
C VAL A 299 -22.71 10.82 6.52
N MET A 300 -24.01 11.03 6.68
CA MET A 300 -24.56 12.07 7.53
C MET A 300 -24.62 11.58 8.99
N MET A 301 -23.90 12.29 9.86
CA MET A 301 -23.94 12.01 11.30
C MET A 301 -25.28 12.45 11.92
N PRO A 302 -25.74 11.82 13.02
CA PRO A 302 -27.01 12.21 13.62
C PRO A 302 -26.93 13.64 14.13
N THR A 303 -27.90 14.48 13.73
CA THR A 303 -27.94 15.92 14.05
C THR A 303 -28.91 16.27 15.17
N ALA A 304 -29.72 15.32 15.61
CA ALA A 304 -30.76 15.53 16.61
C ALA A 304 -30.31 15.06 18.01
N LEU A 305 -30.74 15.80 19.02
CA LEU A 305 -30.69 15.34 20.42
C LEU A 305 -31.73 14.23 20.62
N THR A 306 -31.32 13.06 21.11
CA THR A 306 -32.24 11.94 21.34
C THR A 306 -32.19 11.48 22.79
N LEU A 307 -33.32 10.98 23.30
CA LEU A 307 -33.45 10.51 24.67
C LEU A 307 -34.15 9.16 24.66
N SER A 308 -33.52 8.20 25.32
CA SER A 308 -33.89 6.81 25.19
C SER A 308 -34.98 6.35 26.14
N LYS A 309 -35.44 5.11 25.97
CA LYS A 309 -36.36 4.54 26.94
C LYS A 309 -35.64 4.37 28.28
N ALA A 310 -36.36 4.68 29.34
CA ALA A 310 -35.82 4.52 30.68
C ALA A 310 -35.94 3.04 31.05
N TYR A 311 -34.88 2.45 31.60
CA TYR A 311 -34.89 1.09 32.11
C TYR A 311 -34.27 1.03 33.52
N PRO A 312 -34.93 0.34 34.47
CA PRO A 312 -36.29 -0.22 34.38
C PRO A 312 -37.36 0.88 34.23
N ASN A 313 -38.54 0.57 33.66
CA ASN A 313 -39.71 1.45 33.70
C ASN A 313 -41.00 0.59 33.59
N PRO A 314 -41.84 0.49 34.63
CA PRO A 314 -41.78 1.24 35.89
C PRO A 314 -40.55 0.93 36.75
N PHE A 315 -40.14 1.86 37.60
CA PHE A 315 -38.89 1.78 38.37
C PHE A 315 -39.06 2.04 39.87
N ASN A 316 -38.10 1.57 40.68
CA ASN A 316 -38.04 1.79 42.14
C ASN A 316 -36.61 1.66 42.71
N PRO A 317 -36.03 2.69 43.36
CA PRO A 317 -36.29 4.11 43.15
C PRO A 317 -35.44 4.68 42.00
N SER A 318 -34.69 3.86 41.26
CA SER A 318 -33.76 4.33 40.23
C SER A 318 -34.04 3.75 38.84
N THR A 319 -33.83 4.58 37.82
CA THR A 319 -33.86 4.21 36.39
C THR A 319 -32.70 4.91 35.68
N SER A 320 -32.23 4.31 34.59
CA SER A 320 -31.24 4.91 33.69
C SER A 320 -31.83 5.08 32.30
N MET A 321 -31.28 6.02 31.54
CA MET A 321 -31.62 6.31 30.15
C MET A 321 -30.40 6.86 29.42
N ASN A 322 -30.36 6.67 28.11
CA ASN A 322 -29.28 7.16 27.25
C ASN A 322 -29.71 8.45 26.55
N ILE A 323 -28.81 9.42 26.46
CA ILE A 323 -28.97 10.65 25.68
C ILE A 323 -27.89 10.69 24.60
N PHE A 324 -28.28 10.84 23.33
CA PHE A 324 -27.34 11.13 22.26
C PHE A 324 -27.24 12.64 22.03
N VAL A 325 -26.03 13.16 22.12
CA VAL A 325 -25.69 14.56 21.90
C VAL A 325 -24.97 14.67 20.55
N PRO A 326 -25.50 15.40 19.56
CA PRO A 326 -24.95 15.42 18.21
C PRO A 326 -23.68 16.29 18.06
N ALA A 327 -23.48 17.25 18.95
CA ALA A 327 -22.32 18.15 18.95
C ALA A 327 -22.01 18.65 20.36
N ASP A 328 -20.72 18.89 20.65
CA ASP A 328 -20.27 19.47 21.91
C ASP A 328 -21.04 20.75 22.25
N GLY A 329 -21.64 20.83 23.45
CA GLY A 329 -22.40 22.02 23.82
C GLY A 329 -23.16 21.91 25.13
N ALA A 330 -23.89 22.98 25.45
CA ALA A 330 -24.71 23.03 26.65
C ALA A 330 -25.96 22.15 26.50
N VAL A 331 -26.14 21.25 27.47
CA VAL A 331 -27.28 20.34 27.60
C VAL A 331 -27.92 20.54 28.96
N SER A 332 -29.24 20.65 28.99
CA SER A 332 -30.05 20.62 30.20
C SER A 332 -30.90 19.35 30.22
N LEU A 333 -30.86 18.61 31.32
CA LEU A 333 -31.64 17.40 31.54
C LEU A 333 -32.42 17.55 32.85
N SER A 334 -33.73 17.80 32.75
CA SER A 334 -34.61 18.07 33.88
C SER A 334 -35.81 17.13 33.92
N VAL A 335 -36.35 16.90 35.11
CA VAL A 335 -37.52 16.05 35.35
C VAL A 335 -38.70 16.92 35.76
N TYR A 336 -39.84 16.69 35.12
CA TYR A 336 -41.09 17.40 35.36
C TYR A 336 -42.18 16.46 35.85
N ASN A 337 -43.04 16.95 36.74
CA ASN A 337 -44.27 16.25 37.12
C ASN A 337 -45.40 16.52 36.10
N VAL A 338 -46.56 15.87 36.28
CA VAL A 338 -47.73 16.05 35.40
C VAL A 338 -48.32 17.47 35.41
N MET A 339 -47.96 18.31 36.38
CA MET A 339 -48.34 19.73 36.44
C MET A 339 -47.33 20.64 35.73
N GLY A 340 -46.28 20.07 35.12
CA GLY A 340 -45.23 20.83 34.43
C GLY A 340 -44.22 21.51 35.37
N GLN A 341 -44.21 21.16 36.66
CA GLN A 341 -43.22 21.68 37.60
C GLN A 341 -41.94 20.86 37.51
N GLU A 342 -40.80 21.53 37.41
CA GLU A 342 -39.49 20.90 37.52
C GLU A 342 -39.28 20.38 38.95
N VAL A 343 -39.04 19.07 39.08
CA VAL A 343 -38.87 18.39 40.38
C VAL A 343 -37.45 17.90 40.61
N ALA A 344 -36.63 17.81 39.56
CA ALA A 344 -35.21 17.48 39.65
C ALA A 344 -34.46 17.94 38.40
N THR A 345 -33.18 18.27 38.56
CA THR A 345 -32.24 18.48 37.46
C THR A 345 -31.23 17.34 37.50
N LEU A 346 -31.17 16.53 36.43
CA LEU A 346 -30.25 15.40 36.31
C LEU A 346 -28.89 15.83 35.76
N HIS A 347 -28.87 16.82 34.88
CA HIS A 347 -27.68 17.43 34.33
C HIS A 347 -27.96 18.87 33.89
N SER A 348 -26.99 19.77 34.06
CA SER A 348 -27.03 21.12 33.52
C SER A 348 -25.60 21.60 33.30
N GLY A 349 -25.15 21.64 32.05
CA GLY A 349 -23.78 22.03 31.71
C GLY A 349 -23.37 21.60 30.31
N ASN A 350 -22.08 21.67 30.02
CA ASN A 350 -21.56 21.16 28.75
C ASN A 350 -21.47 19.63 28.76
N MET A 351 -21.90 19.04 27.65
CA MET A 351 -21.75 17.62 27.35
C MET A 351 -21.04 17.49 25.99
N SER A 352 -20.13 16.54 25.86
CA SER A 352 -19.48 16.25 24.57
C SER A 352 -20.45 15.56 23.62
N ALA A 353 -20.18 15.62 22.32
CA ALA A 353 -20.87 14.81 21.33
C ALA A 353 -20.76 13.32 21.68
N GLY A 354 -21.78 12.55 21.29
CA GLY A 354 -21.90 11.11 21.52
C GLY A 354 -23.02 10.73 22.49
N ASN A 355 -23.07 9.44 22.82
CA ASN A 355 -24.09 8.82 23.65
C ASN A 355 -23.65 8.81 25.12
N HIS A 356 -24.52 9.28 26.02
CA HIS A 356 -24.27 9.34 27.47
C HIS A 356 -25.36 8.64 28.26
N THR A 357 -25.00 7.82 29.24
CA THR A 357 -25.96 7.27 30.20
C THR A 357 -26.20 8.24 31.36
N VAL A 358 -27.47 8.54 31.64
CA VAL A 358 -27.89 9.36 32.78
C VAL A 358 -28.79 8.53 33.69
N THR A 359 -28.53 8.60 35.00
CA THR A 359 -29.28 7.85 36.01
C THR A 359 -30.07 8.80 36.89
N TRP A 360 -31.37 8.52 37.06
CA TRP A 360 -32.22 9.22 38.01
C TRP A 360 -32.46 8.36 39.25
N ASN A 361 -32.17 8.91 40.42
CA ASN A 361 -32.58 8.35 41.71
C ASN A 361 -33.73 9.18 42.29
N ALA A 362 -34.93 8.61 42.27
CA ALA A 362 -36.17 9.26 42.68
C ALA A 362 -36.61 8.87 44.11
N SER A 363 -35.67 8.51 44.99
CA SER A 363 -35.99 8.06 46.36
C SER A 363 -36.85 9.05 47.15
N ASN A 364 -36.67 10.35 46.89
CA ASN A 364 -37.41 11.44 47.55
C ASN A 364 -38.70 11.86 46.83
N MET A 365 -39.08 11.16 45.76
CA MET A 365 -40.29 11.46 44.98
C MET A 365 -41.44 10.51 45.33
N THR A 366 -42.67 10.92 45.05
CA THR A 366 -43.88 10.10 45.22
C THR A 366 -44.11 9.19 44.02
N SER A 367 -44.71 8.01 44.20
CA SER A 367 -45.15 7.17 43.07
C SER A 367 -46.02 7.98 42.11
N GLY A 368 -45.80 7.83 40.80
CA GLY A 368 -46.49 8.64 39.80
C GLY A 368 -45.77 8.71 38.46
N MET A 369 -46.36 9.49 37.55
CA MET A 369 -45.83 9.73 36.22
C MET A 369 -44.97 11.00 36.21
N TYR A 370 -43.84 10.92 35.51
CA TYR A 370 -42.91 12.03 35.32
C TYR A 370 -42.44 12.09 33.86
N PHE A 371 -41.92 13.24 33.47
CA PHE A 371 -41.35 13.51 32.15
C PHE A 371 -39.92 13.97 32.31
N VAL A 372 -38.97 13.23 31.76
CA VAL A 372 -37.57 13.67 31.64
C VAL A 372 -37.45 14.43 30.32
N ARG A 373 -36.96 15.66 30.36
CA ARG A 373 -36.79 16.53 29.21
C ARG A 373 -35.31 16.88 29.05
N ALA A 374 -34.79 16.60 27.88
CA ALA A 374 -33.48 17.02 27.40
C ALA A 374 -33.62 18.23 26.48
N GLU A 375 -32.73 19.20 26.62
CA GLU A 375 -32.70 20.39 25.78
C GLU A 375 -31.25 20.78 25.47
N SER A 376 -30.97 21.07 24.20
CA SER A 376 -29.70 21.59 23.70
C SER A 376 -29.94 22.48 22.47
N GLN A 377 -28.88 23.02 21.86
CA GLN A 377 -29.01 23.74 20.59
C GLN A 377 -29.57 22.87 19.46
N ALA A 378 -29.41 21.55 19.54
CA ALA A 378 -29.88 20.59 18.54
C ALA A 378 -31.37 20.23 18.71
N GLY A 379 -32.04 20.69 19.77
CA GLY A 379 -33.48 20.51 19.96
C GLY A 379 -33.86 20.03 21.36
N VAL A 380 -35.07 19.45 21.43
CA VAL A 380 -35.68 18.99 22.68
C VAL A 380 -36.14 17.55 22.53
N ALA A 381 -35.77 16.69 23.48
CA ALA A 381 -36.26 15.32 23.57
C ALA A 381 -36.97 15.10 24.91
N VAL A 382 -38.07 14.34 24.92
CA VAL A 382 -38.87 14.09 26.13
C VAL A 382 -39.15 12.60 26.27
N GLN A 383 -38.93 12.08 27.47
CA GLN A 383 -39.21 10.69 27.82
C GLN A 383 -40.15 10.60 29.03
N LYS A 384 -41.19 9.77 28.90
CA LYS A 384 -42.17 9.52 29.96
C LYS A 384 -41.74 8.33 30.82
N VAL A 385 -41.77 8.50 32.14
CA VAL A 385 -41.37 7.47 33.11
C VAL A 385 -42.39 7.30 34.24
N MET A 386 -42.43 6.11 34.84
CA MET A 386 -43.37 5.74 35.91
C MET A 386 -42.61 5.25 37.14
N LEU A 387 -42.70 5.99 38.24
CA LEU A 387 -42.16 5.60 39.54
C LEU A 387 -43.20 4.79 40.32
N MET A 388 -42.81 3.61 40.81
CA MET A 388 -43.66 2.69 41.59
C MET A 388 -42.92 2.29 42.88
N LYS A 389 -43.25 2.92 44.01
CA LYS A 389 -42.69 2.54 45.32
C LYS A 389 -43.28 1.26 45.89
#